data_AF-A0A399F5Q0-F1
#
_entry.id   AF-A0A399F5Q0-F1
#
_cell.length_a   1.000
_cell.length_b   1.000
_cell.length_c   1.000
_cell.angle_alpha   90.00
_cell.angle_beta   90.00
_cell.angle_gamma   90.00
#
_symmetry.space_group_name_H-M   'P 1'
#
loop_
_entity.id
_entity.type
_entity.pdbx_description
1 polymer ?
#
loop_
_entity_poly.entity_id
_entity_poly.type
_entity_poly.pdbx_seq_one_letter_code
_entity_poly.pdbx_strand_id
1 'polypeptide(L)'
;MSSKLDIRLGAVVETLEWGPSFVKVTTAAGRVYLADQAILTLPLGVLKAGGVRFIPELPREKQQAIAQLGIADAVKLFYHFDTPVLPPGITELYVPGANPDEWWSSSRGHGVRYEILTSLATGAKARELLALPPKQALAQGLETLRQALNRPDLTPSKSHLAHWRDDPYALGAYSKASVGASTARAVLARPVGGRLFFAGEHTASNAWAATVHGAYASGKRAAQEVLAARQLQPFKPRPHLEPERARVFGYGT
;
A
#
# COMPACT_ATOMS: atom_id res chain seq x y z
N MET A 1 12.52 8.01 -0.87
CA MET A 1 11.82 8.85 -1.88
C MET A 1 11.31 10.18 -1.32
N SER A 2 11.26 10.41 0.00
CA SER A 2 10.57 11.56 0.62
C SER A 2 11.45 12.75 1.05
N SER A 3 12.77 12.62 1.14
CA SER A 3 13.65 13.59 1.83
C SER A 3 13.75 14.99 1.19
N LYS A 4 13.11 15.24 0.05
CA LYS A 4 13.10 16.53 -0.64
C LYS A 4 11.68 17.00 -1.04
N LEU A 5 10.64 16.34 -0.52
CA LEU A 5 9.25 16.68 -0.82
C LEU A 5 8.62 17.43 0.35
N ASP A 6 7.74 18.40 0.06
CA ASP A 6 6.89 19.02 1.08
C ASP A 6 5.78 18.05 1.48
N ILE A 7 5.95 17.37 2.62
CA ILE A 7 5.01 16.38 3.13
C ILE A 7 4.37 16.89 4.42
N ARG A 8 3.04 16.95 4.43
CA ARG A 8 2.24 17.37 5.59
C ARG A 8 1.65 16.16 6.29
N LEU A 9 2.31 15.68 7.35
CA LEU A 9 1.79 14.63 8.23
C LEU A 9 0.72 15.20 9.17
N GLY A 10 -0.17 14.35 9.68
CA GLY A 10 -1.28 14.77 10.55
C GLY A 10 -2.36 15.61 9.83
N ALA A 11 -2.26 15.80 8.51
CA ALA A 11 -3.20 16.57 7.71
C ALA A 11 -4.27 15.66 7.08
N VAL A 12 -5.20 15.17 7.90
CA VAL A 12 -6.31 14.31 7.42
C VAL A 12 -7.25 15.14 6.55
N VAL A 13 -7.40 14.78 5.28
CA VAL A 13 -8.32 15.45 4.35
C VAL A 13 -9.75 15.01 4.63
N GLU A 14 -10.68 15.96 4.72
CA GLU A 14 -12.12 15.67 4.87
C GLU A 14 -12.93 16.09 3.66
N THR A 15 -12.60 17.23 3.05
CA THR A 15 -13.32 17.75 1.89
C THR A 15 -12.36 18.14 0.79
N LEU A 16 -12.72 17.77 -0.45
CA LEU A 16 -12.07 18.22 -1.67
C LEU A 16 -13.10 18.91 -2.56
N GLU A 17 -13.01 20.23 -2.63
CA GLU A 17 -13.75 21.05 -3.58
C GLU A 17 -12.93 21.21 -4.85
N TRP A 18 -13.56 21.10 -6.02
CA TRP A 18 -12.87 21.24 -7.30
C TRP A 18 -13.79 21.84 -8.36
N GLY A 19 -13.18 22.48 -9.36
CA GLY A 19 -13.90 23.09 -10.46
C GLY A 19 -12.99 23.32 -11.66
N PRO A 20 -13.45 24.04 -12.69
CA PRO A 20 -12.70 24.22 -13.94
C PRO A 20 -11.30 24.83 -13.76
N SER A 21 -11.07 25.59 -12.69
CA SER A 21 -9.85 26.36 -12.43
C SER A 21 -9.18 26.10 -11.08
N PHE A 22 -9.73 25.23 -10.23
CA PHE A 22 -9.21 25.08 -8.86
C PHE A 22 -9.40 23.67 -8.29
N VAL A 23 -8.56 23.36 -7.31
CA VAL A 23 -8.77 22.34 -6.29
C VAL A 23 -8.53 22.98 -4.93
N LYS A 24 -9.47 22.81 -4.00
CA LYS A 24 -9.39 23.25 -2.61
C LYS A 24 -9.56 22.03 -1.70
N VAL A 25 -8.55 21.77 -0.90
CA VAL A 25 -8.53 20.68 0.08
C VAL A 25 -8.69 21.27 1.47
N THR A 26 -9.69 20.80 2.21
CA THR A 26 -9.91 21.15 3.61
C THR A 26 -9.65 19.92 4.48
N THR A 27 -8.78 20.10 5.46
CA THR A 27 -8.45 19.05 6.44
C THR A 27 -9.37 19.09 7.66
N ALA A 28 -9.39 18.00 8.44
CA ALA A 28 -10.13 17.91 9.71
C ALA A 28 -9.76 18.99 10.72
N ALA A 29 -8.51 19.47 10.68
CA ALA A 29 -8.05 20.59 11.51
C ALA A 29 -8.46 21.97 10.95
N GLY A 30 -9.31 22.03 9.93
CA GLY A 30 -9.76 23.28 9.28
C GLY A 30 -8.73 23.92 8.35
N ARG A 31 -7.53 23.32 8.19
CA ARG A 31 -6.50 23.87 7.28
C ARG A 31 -6.90 23.68 5.82
N VAL A 32 -6.71 24.73 5.04
CA VAL A 32 -7.04 24.80 3.62
C VAL A 32 -5.77 24.81 2.77
N TYR A 33 -5.79 24.04 1.68
CA TYR A 33 -4.77 24.03 0.64
C TYR A 33 -5.42 24.30 -0.71
N LEU A 34 -4.80 25.18 -1.50
CA LEU A 34 -5.22 25.48 -2.86
C LEU A 34 -4.19 24.95 -3.85
N ALA A 35 -4.68 24.36 -4.93
CA ALA A 35 -3.86 23.87 -6.03
C ALA A 35 -4.61 23.99 -7.35
N ASP A 36 -3.86 23.97 -8.45
CA ASP A 36 -4.46 23.88 -9.78
C ASP A 36 -5.00 22.48 -10.10
N GLN A 37 -4.36 21.43 -9.59
CA GLN A 37 -4.65 20.03 -9.88
C GLN A 37 -4.30 19.17 -8.66
N ALA A 38 -4.92 17.99 -8.54
CA ALA A 38 -4.63 17.03 -7.47
C ALA A 38 -4.49 15.61 -8.01
N ILE A 39 -3.48 14.89 -7.51
CA ILE A 39 -3.38 13.44 -7.65
C ILE A 39 -3.94 12.79 -6.38
N LEU A 40 -4.96 11.98 -6.54
CA LEU A 40 -5.61 11.23 -5.47
C LEU A 40 -4.99 9.84 -5.37
N THR A 41 -4.46 9.54 -4.19
CA THR A 41 -3.89 8.22 -3.85
C THR A 41 -4.57 7.58 -2.63
N LEU A 42 -5.81 7.99 -2.33
CA LEU A 42 -6.60 7.46 -1.23
C LEU A 42 -6.80 5.95 -1.42
N PRO A 43 -6.60 5.11 -0.39
CA PRO A 43 -6.88 3.68 -0.51
C PRO A 43 -8.34 3.42 -0.91
N LEU A 44 -8.57 2.32 -1.62
CA LEU A 44 -9.91 1.96 -2.09
C LEU A 44 -10.92 1.86 -0.94
N GLY A 45 -10.50 1.37 0.24
CA GLY A 45 -11.35 1.32 1.44
C GLY A 45 -11.85 2.70 1.87
N VAL A 46 -10.96 3.71 1.89
CA VAL A 46 -11.31 5.10 2.21
C VAL A 46 -12.28 5.67 1.17
N LEU A 47 -12.05 5.41 -0.12
CA LEU A 47 -12.95 5.85 -1.19
C LEU A 47 -14.35 5.22 -1.06
N LYS A 48 -14.43 3.92 -0.77
CA LYS A 48 -15.71 3.20 -0.59
C LYS A 48 -16.47 3.66 0.65
N ALA A 49 -15.77 4.02 1.72
CA ALA A 49 -16.35 4.51 2.96
C ALA A 49 -16.79 5.99 2.89
N GLY A 50 -16.47 6.70 1.80
CA GLY A 50 -16.74 8.14 1.69
C GLY A 50 -15.89 8.96 2.67
N GLY A 51 -14.68 8.50 3.02
CA GLY A 51 -13.81 9.18 3.99
C GLY A 51 -13.33 10.58 3.56
N VAL A 52 -13.53 10.94 2.30
CA VAL A 52 -13.36 12.30 1.77
C VAL A 52 -14.60 12.69 0.97
N ARG A 53 -15.19 13.84 1.30
CA ARG A 53 -16.31 14.42 0.58
C ARG A 53 -15.83 15.19 -0.65
N PHE A 54 -16.37 14.87 -1.83
CA PHE A 54 -16.05 15.53 -3.08
C PHE A 54 -17.13 16.55 -3.45
N ILE A 55 -16.73 17.78 -3.82
CA ILE A 55 -17.67 18.85 -4.20
C ILE A 55 -17.18 19.50 -5.52
N PRO A 56 -17.88 19.32 -6.65
CA PRO A 56 -19.00 18.40 -6.83
C PRO A 56 -18.59 16.93 -6.65
N GLU A 57 -19.57 16.05 -6.51
CA GLU A 57 -19.34 14.61 -6.45
C GLU A 57 -18.55 14.10 -7.66
N LEU A 58 -17.85 12.98 -7.48
CA LEU A 58 -17.15 12.33 -8.60
C LEU A 58 -18.15 11.88 -9.68
N PRO A 59 -17.76 11.85 -10.97
CA PRO A 59 -18.63 11.35 -12.03
C PRO A 59 -19.18 9.95 -11.73
N ARG A 60 -20.43 9.68 -12.15
CA ARG A 60 -21.14 8.42 -11.86
C ARG A 60 -20.34 7.17 -12.21
N GLU A 61 -19.62 7.18 -13.33
CA GLU A 61 -18.76 6.06 -13.75
C GLU A 61 -17.64 5.75 -12.73
N LYS A 62 -17.09 6.77 -12.06
CA LYS A 62 -16.08 6.58 -11.02
C LYS A 62 -16.69 6.02 -9.75
N GLN A 63 -17.85 6.53 -9.34
CA GLN A 63 -18.57 6.00 -8.19
C GLN A 63 -18.90 4.51 -8.40
N GLN A 64 -19.34 4.15 -9.61
CA GLN A 64 -19.59 2.75 -10.00
C GLN A 64 -18.32 1.90 -9.98
N ALA A 65 -17.20 2.41 -10.52
CA ALA A 65 -15.92 1.69 -10.48
C ALA A 65 -15.44 1.44 -9.04
N ILE A 66 -15.55 2.45 -8.16
CA ILE A 66 -15.24 2.33 -6.72
C ILE A 66 -16.14 1.28 -6.07
N ALA A 67 -17.44 1.28 -6.38
CA ALA A 67 -18.39 0.31 -5.85
C ALA A 67 -18.12 -1.13 -6.33
N GLN A 68 -17.79 -1.31 -7.60
CA GLN A 68 -17.54 -2.62 -8.22
C GLN A 68 -16.26 -3.30 -7.73
N LEU A 69 -15.18 -2.53 -7.49
CA LEU A 69 -13.95 -3.11 -6.95
C LEU A 69 -14.16 -3.59 -5.52
N GLY A 70 -13.67 -4.80 -5.24
CA GLY A 70 -13.68 -5.38 -3.91
C GLY A 70 -12.38 -5.08 -3.15
N ILE A 71 -12.39 -5.37 -1.86
CA ILE A 71 -11.21 -5.37 -1.00
C ILE A 71 -10.96 -6.81 -0.57
N ALA A 72 -9.72 -7.27 -0.68
CA ALA A 72 -9.33 -8.58 -0.21
C ALA A 72 -9.26 -8.59 1.32
N ASP A 73 -9.85 -9.63 1.93
CA ASP A 73 -9.55 -9.98 3.31
C ASP A 73 -8.14 -10.58 3.35
N ALA A 74 -7.26 -9.97 4.14
CA ALA A 74 -5.92 -10.49 4.38
C ALA A 74 -5.50 -10.14 5.82
N VAL A 75 -4.87 -11.11 6.47
CA VAL A 75 -4.30 -10.94 7.82
C VAL A 75 -2.89 -11.51 7.83
N LYS A 76 -1.98 -10.81 8.49
CA LYS A 76 -0.64 -11.33 8.76
C LYS A 76 -0.48 -11.57 10.25
N LEU A 77 0.13 -12.71 10.58
CA LEU A 77 0.51 -13.03 11.94
C LEU A 77 2.03 -13.14 11.97
N PHE A 78 2.63 -12.50 12.97
CA PHE A 78 4.07 -12.43 13.13
C PHE A 78 4.45 -13.07 14.44
N TYR A 79 5.52 -13.87 14.42
CA TYR A 79 6.04 -14.58 15.58
C TYR A 79 7.54 -14.38 15.65
N HIS A 80 8.02 -13.81 16.76
CA HIS A 80 9.43 -13.61 17.03
C HIS A 80 9.97 -14.74 17.91
N PHE A 81 10.96 -15.45 17.41
CA PHE A 81 11.71 -16.47 18.13
C PHE A 81 13.14 -16.00 18.33
N ASP A 82 13.68 -16.17 19.54
CA ASP A 82 15.02 -15.69 19.89
C ASP A 82 16.14 -16.46 19.17
N THR A 83 15.81 -17.63 18.64
CA THR A 83 16.67 -18.47 17.80
C THR A 83 15.90 -18.96 16.57
N PRO A 84 16.58 -19.38 15.49
CA PRO A 84 15.91 -20.00 14.34
C PRO A 84 15.14 -21.26 14.73
N VAL A 85 13.96 -21.42 14.15
CA VAL A 85 13.02 -22.53 14.39
C VAL A 85 12.69 -23.31 13.12
N LEU A 86 12.84 -22.70 11.93
CA LEU A 86 12.72 -23.44 10.68
C LEU A 86 13.90 -24.40 10.46
N PRO A 87 13.65 -25.57 9.83
CA PRO A 87 14.73 -26.48 9.46
C PRO A 87 15.79 -25.81 8.56
N PRO A 88 17.07 -26.22 8.64
CA PRO A 88 18.10 -25.70 7.76
C PRO A 88 17.72 -25.80 6.28
N GLY A 89 17.97 -24.74 5.52
CA GLY A 89 17.62 -24.65 4.08
C GLY A 89 16.16 -24.24 3.80
N ILE A 90 15.27 -24.30 4.78
CA ILE A 90 13.88 -23.88 4.61
C ILE A 90 13.74 -22.39 4.92
N THR A 91 12.99 -21.69 4.07
CA THR A 91 12.68 -20.25 4.23
C THR A 91 11.19 -19.94 4.11
N GLU A 92 10.43 -20.88 3.55
CA GLU A 92 9.00 -20.83 3.35
C GLU A 92 8.41 -22.21 3.61
N LEU A 93 7.19 -22.24 4.12
CA LEU A 93 6.41 -23.44 4.40
C LEU A 93 4.97 -23.19 3.97
N TYR A 94 4.44 -24.12 3.18
CA TYR A 94 3.03 -24.19 2.85
C TYR A 94 2.40 -25.41 3.53
N VAL A 95 1.32 -25.19 4.27
CA VAL A 95 0.61 -26.21 5.06
C VAL A 95 -0.82 -26.31 4.54
N PRO A 96 -1.05 -27.11 3.46
CA PRO A 96 -2.38 -27.25 2.87
C PRO A 96 -3.44 -27.64 3.91
N GLY A 97 -4.60 -26.97 3.85
CA GLY A 97 -5.71 -27.22 4.78
C GLY A 97 -5.60 -26.52 6.14
N ALA A 98 -4.42 -25.99 6.51
CA ALA A 98 -4.27 -25.21 7.73
C ALA A 98 -4.80 -23.76 7.58
N ASN A 99 -4.99 -23.07 8.71
CA ASN A 99 -5.35 -21.66 8.74
C ASN A 99 -4.57 -20.94 9.87
N PRO A 100 -3.48 -20.20 9.56
CA PRO A 100 -2.95 -19.88 8.23
C PRO A 100 -2.13 -21.04 7.63
N ASP A 101 -2.02 -21.05 6.30
CA ASP A 101 -1.36 -22.07 5.49
C ASP A 101 -0.05 -21.61 4.86
N GLU A 102 0.20 -20.31 4.71
CA GLU A 102 1.43 -19.78 4.14
C GLU A 102 2.31 -19.17 5.24
N TRP A 103 3.58 -19.56 5.26
CA TRP A 103 4.57 -19.14 6.27
C TRP A 103 5.92 -18.85 5.62
N TRP A 104 6.59 -17.77 6.00
CA TRP A 104 7.96 -17.50 5.57
C TRP A 104 8.78 -16.79 6.65
N SER A 105 10.09 -16.98 6.59
CA SER A 105 11.03 -16.27 7.43
C SER A 105 11.30 -14.88 6.89
N SER A 106 10.86 -13.86 7.62
CA SER A 106 11.07 -12.45 7.28
C SER A 106 12.40 -11.89 7.78
N SER A 107 13.16 -12.66 8.56
CA SER A 107 14.48 -12.26 9.05
C SER A 107 15.64 -13.04 8.40
N ARG A 108 15.34 -14.12 7.68
CA ARG A 108 16.35 -14.89 6.94
C ARG A 108 17.06 -14.03 5.92
N GLY A 109 18.39 -14.14 5.86
CA GLY A 109 19.23 -13.36 4.93
C GLY A 109 19.57 -11.95 5.41
N HIS A 110 19.05 -11.51 6.56
CA HIS A 110 19.31 -10.18 7.12
C HIS A 110 20.43 -10.13 8.16
N GLY A 111 21.21 -11.22 8.33
CA GLY A 111 22.37 -11.25 9.24
C GLY A 111 22.04 -11.23 10.74
N VAL A 112 20.80 -11.57 11.10
CA VAL A 112 20.32 -11.58 12.50
C VAL A 112 20.29 -13.00 13.07
N ARG A 113 20.31 -13.10 14.42
CA ARG A 113 20.29 -14.38 15.15
C ARG A 113 18.88 -14.86 15.53
N TYR A 114 17.89 -13.96 15.53
CA TYR A 114 16.50 -14.28 15.80
C TYR A 114 15.75 -14.68 14.52
N GLU A 115 14.61 -15.33 14.67
CA GLU A 115 13.71 -15.64 13.56
C GLU A 115 12.35 -14.94 13.70
N ILE A 116 11.97 -14.16 12.69
CA ILE A 116 10.61 -13.64 12.55
C ILE A 116 9.91 -14.47 11.49
N LEU A 117 8.96 -15.29 11.93
CA LEU A 117 8.05 -15.96 11.02
C LEU A 117 6.83 -15.08 10.78
N THR A 118 6.53 -14.88 9.51
CA THR A 118 5.29 -14.26 9.07
C THR A 118 4.42 -15.32 8.44
N SER A 119 3.16 -15.38 8.85
CA SER A 119 2.15 -16.15 8.16
C SER A 119 1.14 -15.23 7.47
N LEU A 120 0.58 -15.69 6.37
CA LEU A 120 -0.50 -15.02 5.65
C LEU A 120 -1.73 -15.90 5.60
N ALA A 121 -2.89 -15.31 5.85
CA ALA A 121 -4.16 -15.87 5.45
C ALA A 121 -4.90 -14.84 4.61
N THR A 122 -5.60 -15.32 3.58
CA THR A 122 -6.45 -14.48 2.72
C THR A 122 -7.86 -15.08 2.59
N GLY A 123 -8.81 -14.27 2.12
CA GLY A 123 -10.15 -14.76 1.81
C GLY A 123 -10.90 -15.33 3.02
N ALA A 124 -11.46 -16.54 2.89
CA ALA A 124 -12.24 -17.19 3.95
C ALA A 124 -11.40 -17.43 5.22
N LYS A 125 -10.17 -17.91 5.04
CA LYS A 125 -9.22 -18.14 6.13
C LYS A 125 -8.93 -16.88 6.94
N ALA A 126 -8.72 -15.76 6.23
CA ALA A 126 -8.55 -14.46 6.88
C ALA A 126 -9.81 -14.06 7.67
N ARG A 127 -11.02 -14.22 7.10
CA ARG A 127 -12.27 -13.88 7.80
C ARG A 127 -12.47 -14.72 9.07
N GLU A 128 -12.16 -16.00 9.02
CA GLU A 128 -12.23 -16.89 10.19
C GLU A 128 -11.28 -16.43 11.31
N LEU A 129 -10.01 -16.16 10.98
CA LEU A 129 -9.04 -15.67 11.97
C LEU A 129 -9.43 -14.30 12.53
N LEU A 130 -9.98 -13.43 11.70
CA LEU A 130 -10.40 -12.07 12.09
C LEU A 130 -11.71 -12.04 12.88
N ALA A 131 -12.49 -13.13 12.87
CA ALA A 131 -13.66 -13.28 13.73
C ALA A 131 -13.27 -13.65 15.18
N LEU A 132 -12.02 -14.08 15.40
CA LEU A 132 -11.50 -14.43 16.72
C LEU A 132 -10.89 -13.20 17.42
N PRO A 133 -10.89 -13.16 18.76
CA PRO A 133 -10.05 -12.25 19.51
C PRO A 133 -8.57 -12.40 19.09
N PRO A 134 -7.78 -11.31 18.95
CA PRO A 134 -6.42 -11.37 18.39
C PRO A 134 -5.50 -12.41 19.07
N LYS A 135 -5.60 -12.57 20.39
CA LYS A 135 -4.83 -13.58 21.13
C LYS A 135 -5.18 -15.01 20.71
N GLN A 136 -6.46 -15.28 20.45
CA GLN A 136 -6.92 -16.61 20.02
C GLN A 136 -6.51 -16.89 18.58
N ALA A 137 -6.60 -15.89 17.68
CA ALA A 137 -6.10 -16.03 16.31
C ALA A 137 -4.59 -16.33 16.27
N LEU A 138 -3.79 -15.66 17.12
CA LEU A 138 -2.35 -15.92 17.27
C LEU A 138 -2.07 -17.31 17.86
N ALA A 139 -2.87 -17.76 18.83
CA ALA A 139 -2.73 -19.11 19.38
C ALA A 139 -3.07 -20.18 18.33
N GLN A 140 -4.15 -20.00 17.57
CA GLN A 140 -4.54 -20.90 16.49
C GLN A 140 -3.45 -20.94 15.40
N GLY A 141 -2.93 -19.78 14.99
CA GLY A 141 -1.86 -19.75 14.00
C GLY A 141 -0.57 -20.38 14.48
N LEU A 142 -0.17 -20.16 15.74
CA LEU A 142 1.00 -20.84 16.32
C LEU A 142 0.81 -22.36 16.32
N GLU A 143 -0.40 -22.85 16.55
CA GLU A 143 -0.68 -24.29 16.55
C GLU A 143 -0.47 -24.92 15.16
N THR A 144 -0.82 -24.23 14.07
CA THR A 144 -0.55 -24.76 12.72
C THR A 144 0.95 -24.88 12.46
N LEU A 145 1.75 -23.93 12.92
CA LEU A 145 3.21 -23.99 12.84
C LEU A 145 3.79 -25.13 13.70
N ARG A 146 3.30 -25.31 14.93
CA ARG A 146 3.72 -26.40 15.83
C ARG A 146 3.48 -27.76 15.22
N GLN A 147 2.30 -27.96 14.65
CA GLN A 147 1.93 -29.20 13.97
C GLN A 147 2.81 -29.45 12.75
N ALA A 148 2.99 -28.44 11.90
CA ALA A 148 3.78 -28.58 10.69
C ALA A 148 5.26 -28.86 10.95
N LEU A 149 5.81 -28.37 12.07
CA LEU A 149 7.19 -28.62 12.48
C LEU A 149 7.34 -29.82 13.43
N ASN A 150 6.24 -30.43 13.88
CA ASN A 150 6.21 -31.43 14.95
C ASN A 150 6.93 -30.93 16.23
N ARG A 151 6.64 -29.69 16.63
CA ARG A 151 7.30 -29.01 17.74
C ARG A 151 6.28 -28.33 18.67
N PRO A 152 5.60 -29.09 19.55
CA PRO A 152 4.57 -28.54 20.43
C PRO A 152 5.10 -27.52 21.46
N ASP A 153 6.41 -27.53 21.70
CA ASP A 153 7.13 -26.65 22.62
C ASP A 153 7.39 -25.23 22.07
N LEU A 154 7.19 -24.99 20.77
CA LEU A 154 7.49 -23.69 20.16
C LEU A 154 6.73 -22.58 20.85
N THR A 155 7.48 -21.66 21.43
CA THR A 155 6.93 -20.51 22.13
C THR A 155 7.62 -19.25 21.62
N PRO A 156 6.91 -18.39 20.89
CA PRO A 156 7.47 -17.13 20.44
C PRO A 156 7.59 -16.16 21.63
N SER A 157 8.69 -15.42 21.69
CA SER A 157 8.91 -14.36 22.68
C SER A 157 7.96 -13.17 22.50
N LYS A 158 7.54 -12.92 21.25
CA LYS A 158 6.54 -11.90 20.90
C LYS A 158 5.70 -12.37 19.73
N SER A 159 4.46 -11.93 19.69
CA SER A 159 3.58 -12.17 18.55
C SER A 159 2.73 -10.94 18.25
N HIS A 160 2.37 -10.76 16.99
CA HIS A 160 1.57 -9.63 16.53
C HIS A 160 0.63 -10.06 15.40
N LEU A 161 -0.61 -9.60 15.44
CA LEU A 161 -1.57 -9.77 14.37
C LEU A 161 -1.78 -8.40 13.71
N ALA A 162 -1.52 -8.33 12.41
CA ALA A 162 -1.78 -7.14 11.60
C ALA A 162 -3.06 -7.32 10.80
N HIS A 163 -4.03 -6.45 11.09
CA HIS A 163 -5.30 -6.35 10.39
C HIS A 163 -5.47 -4.94 9.82
N TRP A 164 -5.60 -4.83 8.51
CA TRP A 164 -5.58 -3.54 7.80
C TRP A 164 -6.96 -2.87 7.68
N ARG A 165 -8.05 -3.57 7.99
CA ARG A 165 -9.41 -2.98 7.90
C ARG A 165 -9.75 -2.07 9.09
N ASP A 166 -9.04 -2.20 10.21
CA ASP A 166 -9.20 -1.35 11.40
C ASP A 166 -8.40 -0.05 11.29
N ASP A 167 -7.47 0.05 10.34
CA ASP A 167 -6.76 1.29 10.06
C ASP A 167 -7.72 2.28 9.35
N PRO A 168 -8.08 3.41 9.97
CA PRO A 168 -9.05 4.36 9.41
C PRO A 168 -8.57 5.00 8.10
N TYR A 169 -7.28 4.93 7.80
CA TYR A 169 -6.68 5.49 6.59
C TYR A 169 -6.43 4.46 5.49
N ALA A 170 -6.71 3.18 5.75
CA ALA A 170 -6.63 2.11 4.75
C ALA A 170 -7.98 1.41 4.51
N LEU A 171 -8.67 1.06 5.61
CA LEU A 171 -9.96 0.34 5.63
C LEU A 171 -9.94 -0.95 4.78
N GLY A 172 -8.80 -1.62 4.73
CA GLY A 172 -8.60 -2.81 3.91
C GLY A 172 -7.14 -3.07 3.56
N ALA A 173 -6.86 -4.28 3.09
CA ALA A 173 -5.52 -4.66 2.65
C ALA A 173 -5.22 -4.16 1.22
N TYR A 174 -5.83 -4.77 0.22
CA TYR A 174 -5.61 -4.43 -1.19
C TYR A 174 -6.84 -4.71 -2.06
N SER A 175 -6.95 -4.02 -3.20
CA SER A 175 -8.08 -4.16 -4.12
C SER A 175 -8.11 -5.53 -4.80
N LYS A 176 -9.32 -6.03 -5.07
CA LYS A 176 -9.58 -7.17 -5.94
C LYS A 176 -10.65 -6.81 -6.97
N ALA A 177 -10.56 -7.41 -8.15
CA ALA A 177 -11.66 -7.33 -9.10
C ALA A 177 -12.79 -8.25 -8.62
N SER A 178 -13.99 -7.70 -8.43
CA SER A 178 -15.20 -8.50 -8.25
C SER A 178 -15.66 -9.04 -9.62
N VAL A 179 -16.57 -10.02 -9.60
CA VAL A 179 -17.22 -10.51 -10.83
C VAL A 179 -17.85 -9.32 -11.58
N GLY A 180 -17.54 -9.20 -12.87
CA GLY A 180 -18.01 -8.08 -13.72
C GLY A 180 -17.19 -6.78 -13.63
N ALA A 181 -16.18 -6.69 -12.77
CA ALA A 181 -15.42 -5.44 -12.54
C ALA A 181 -14.11 -5.33 -13.36
N SER A 182 -13.99 -6.05 -14.49
CA SER A 182 -12.72 -6.14 -15.25
C SER A 182 -12.21 -4.79 -15.76
N THR A 183 -13.11 -3.85 -16.06
CA THR A 183 -12.79 -2.50 -16.55
C THR A 183 -12.70 -1.44 -15.44
N ALA A 184 -13.11 -1.76 -14.21
CA ALA A 184 -13.29 -0.78 -13.14
C ALA A 184 -11.99 -0.04 -12.79
N ARG A 185 -10.84 -0.73 -12.77
CA ARG A 185 -9.54 -0.07 -12.51
C ARG A 185 -9.18 0.96 -13.58
N ALA A 186 -9.45 0.65 -14.85
CA ALA A 186 -9.19 1.56 -15.95
C ALA A 186 -10.10 2.80 -15.86
N VAL A 187 -11.39 2.62 -15.53
CA VAL A 187 -12.32 3.73 -15.29
C VAL A 187 -11.88 4.58 -14.10
N LEU A 188 -11.47 3.94 -13.00
CA LEU A 188 -11.02 4.63 -11.80
C LEU A 188 -9.71 5.41 -12.04
N ALA A 189 -8.82 4.93 -12.91
CA ALA A 189 -7.59 5.61 -13.28
C ALA A 189 -7.79 6.88 -14.12
N ARG A 190 -8.89 7.02 -14.86
CA ARG A 190 -9.11 8.16 -15.78
C ARG A 190 -9.08 9.52 -15.05
N PRO A 191 -8.43 10.56 -15.58
CA PRO A 191 -8.52 11.89 -15.00
C PRO A 191 -9.92 12.50 -15.17
N VAL A 192 -10.27 13.48 -14.33
CA VAL A 192 -11.54 14.21 -14.38
C VAL A 192 -11.29 15.69 -14.55
N GLY A 193 -11.88 16.27 -15.60
CA GLY A 193 -11.86 17.71 -15.87
C GLY A 193 -10.47 18.32 -16.06
N GLY A 194 -9.44 17.50 -16.31
CA GLY A 194 -8.04 17.95 -16.30
C GLY A 194 -7.53 18.43 -14.93
N ARG A 195 -8.25 18.10 -13.84
CA ARG A 195 -8.00 18.63 -12.48
C ARG A 195 -7.72 17.52 -11.48
N LEU A 196 -8.49 16.45 -11.52
CA LEU A 196 -8.33 15.31 -10.62
C LEU A 196 -7.70 14.14 -11.37
N PHE A 197 -6.62 13.60 -10.83
CA PHE A 197 -5.88 12.47 -11.36
C PHE A 197 -5.85 11.37 -10.30
N PHE A 198 -5.77 10.11 -10.70
CA PHE A 198 -5.93 8.99 -9.76
C PHE A 198 -4.74 8.05 -9.87
N ALA A 199 -4.18 7.69 -8.71
CA ALA A 199 -3.08 6.74 -8.59
C ALA A 199 -3.26 5.87 -7.35
N GLY A 200 -2.50 4.77 -7.28
CA GLY A 200 -2.64 3.72 -6.28
C GLY A 200 -2.87 2.37 -6.95
N GLU A 201 -2.65 1.28 -6.22
CA GLU A 201 -2.72 -0.09 -6.77
C GLU A 201 -4.08 -0.39 -7.42
N HIS A 202 -5.16 0.19 -6.89
CA HIS A 202 -6.53 0.04 -7.40
C HIS A 202 -6.80 0.79 -8.71
N THR A 203 -5.79 1.51 -9.23
CA THR A 203 -5.81 2.18 -10.54
C THR A 203 -4.76 1.58 -11.50
N ALA A 204 -3.99 0.58 -11.05
CA ALA A 204 -2.99 -0.07 -11.88
C ALA A 204 -3.67 -1.00 -12.92
N SER A 205 -2.88 -1.50 -13.88
CA SER A 205 -3.35 -2.57 -14.78
C SER A 205 -3.77 -3.79 -13.96
N ASN A 206 -4.68 -4.61 -14.49
CA ASN A 206 -5.09 -5.83 -13.81
C ASN A 206 -3.92 -6.81 -13.55
N ALA A 207 -2.84 -6.73 -14.34
CA ALA A 207 -1.64 -7.52 -14.14
C ALA A 207 -0.81 -7.08 -12.91
N TRP A 208 -0.90 -5.81 -12.50
CA TRP A 208 -0.08 -5.23 -11.43
C TRP A 208 -0.91 -4.70 -10.25
N ALA A 209 -2.21 -4.98 -10.22
CA ALA A 209 -3.07 -4.59 -9.11
C ALA A 209 -2.63 -5.27 -7.79
N ALA A 210 -2.99 -4.67 -6.65
CA ALA A 210 -2.63 -5.14 -5.31
C ALA A 210 -1.13 -5.15 -4.97
N THR A 211 -0.26 -4.55 -5.80
CA THR A 211 1.19 -4.55 -5.57
C THR A 211 1.77 -3.15 -5.39
N VAL A 212 2.92 -3.10 -4.69
CA VAL A 212 3.71 -1.87 -4.52
C VAL A 212 4.21 -1.33 -5.87
N HIS A 213 4.66 -2.21 -6.77
CA HIS A 213 5.14 -1.80 -8.08
C HIS A 213 4.01 -1.26 -8.97
N GLY A 214 2.78 -1.81 -8.84
CA GLY A 214 1.59 -1.27 -9.50
C GLY A 214 1.23 0.12 -8.99
N ALA A 215 1.24 0.31 -7.67
CA ALA A 215 1.04 1.63 -7.06
C ALA A 215 2.09 2.64 -7.56
N TYR A 216 3.38 2.27 -7.54
CA TYR A 216 4.45 3.12 -8.04
C TYR A 216 4.30 3.47 -9.53
N ALA A 217 4.02 2.47 -10.38
CA ALA A 217 3.79 2.68 -11.81
C ALA A 217 2.60 3.61 -12.06
N SER A 218 1.51 3.45 -11.32
CA SER A 218 0.33 4.32 -11.42
C SER A 218 0.60 5.77 -10.99
N GLY A 219 1.47 5.97 -9.99
CA GLY A 219 1.91 7.31 -9.58
C GLY A 219 2.71 8.02 -10.67
N LYS A 220 3.63 7.30 -11.33
CA LYS A 220 4.35 7.84 -12.50
C LYS A 220 3.40 8.20 -13.64
N ARG A 221 2.42 7.34 -13.94
CA ARG A 221 1.37 7.61 -14.93
C ARG A 221 0.61 8.89 -14.59
N ALA A 222 0.05 8.99 -13.38
CA ALA A 222 -0.72 10.17 -12.98
C ALA A 222 0.12 11.46 -13.02
N ALA A 223 1.40 11.41 -12.65
CA ALA A 223 2.29 12.56 -12.79
C ALA A 223 2.48 12.98 -14.26
N GLN A 224 2.58 12.02 -15.20
CA GLN A 224 2.64 12.33 -16.63
C GLN A 224 1.33 12.93 -17.16
N GLU A 225 0.19 12.43 -16.69
CA GLU A 225 -1.13 12.96 -17.04
C GLU A 225 -1.30 14.42 -16.57
N VAL A 226 -0.84 14.76 -15.35
CA VAL A 226 -0.81 16.14 -14.83
C VAL A 226 0.03 17.04 -15.75
N LEU A 227 1.25 16.62 -16.08
CA LEU A 227 2.16 17.39 -16.94
C LEU A 227 1.55 17.61 -18.33
N ALA A 228 0.97 16.57 -18.94
CA ALA A 228 0.33 16.64 -20.23
C ALA A 228 -0.87 17.60 -20.23
N ALA A 229 -1.73 17.53 -19.21
CA ALA A 229 -2.88 18.42 -19.07
C ALA A 229 -2.48 19.90 -18.90
N ARG A 230 -1.28 20.16 -18.37
CA ARG A 230 -0.71 21.51 -18.23
C ARG A 230 0.15 21.95 -19.40
N GLN A 231 0.34 21.07 -20.39
CA GLN A 231 1.29 21.26 -21.50
C GLN A 231 2.72 21.54 -20.98
N LEU A 232 3.08 20.97 -19.83
CA LEU A 232 4.39 21.10 -19.22
C LEU A 232 5.31 19.98 -19.69
N GLN A 233 6.56 20.33 -20.00
CA GLN A 233 7.60 19.34 -20.24
C GLN A 233 8.01 18.70 -18.89
N PRO A 234 8.28 17.37 -18.86
CA PRO A 234 8.84 16.75 -17.66
C PRO A 234 10.11 17.46 -17.23
N PHE A 235 10.27 17.68 -15.93
CA PHE A 235 11.52 18.21 -15.39
C PHE A 235 12.67 17.28 -15.78
N LYS A 236 13.56 17.75 -16.66
CA LYS A 236 14.85 17.09 -16.90
C LYS A 236 15.78 17.47 -15.75
N PRO A 237 16.21 16.53 -14.90
CA PRO A 237 17.25 16.82 -13.93
C PRO A 237 18.44 17.39 -14.68
N ARG A 238 19.01 18.51 -14.22
CA ARG A 238 20.29 18.96 -14.78
C ARG A 238 21.28 17.81 -14.61
N PRO A 239 22.10 17.49 -15.63
CA PRO A 239 23.17 16.52 -15.45
C PRO A 239 23.98 16.95 -14.23
N HIS A 240 24.33 15.98 -13.39
CA HIS A 240 25.27 16.22 -12.31
C HIS A 240 26.50 16.88 -12.94
N LEU A 241 26.75 18.15 -12.61
CA LEU A 241 28.04 18.76 -12.86
C LEU A 241 29.02 17.92 -12.04
N GLU A 242 29.83 17.11 -12.70
CA GLU A 242 31.01 16.57 -12.03
C GLU A 242 31.78 17.78 -11.48
N PRO A 243 32.22 17.74 -10.21
CA PRO A 243 33.08 18.79 -9.71
C PRO A 243 34.28 18.88 -10.65
N GLU A 244 34.50 20.07 -11.23
CA GLU A 244 35.70 20.35 -12.02
C GLU A 244 36.89 19.85 -11.20
N ARG A 245 37.60 18.85 -11.74
CA ARG A 245 38.89 18.47 -11.19
C ARG A 245 39.74 19.74 -11.19
N ALA A 246 40.02 20.25 -10.00
CA ALA A 246 40.90 21.38 -9.81
C ALA A 246 42.17 21.13 -10.64
N ARG A 247 42.39 21.93 -11.68
CA ARG A 247 43.65 21.94 -12.41
C ARG A 247 44.70 22.41 -11.41
N VAL A 248 45.46 21.47 -10.87
CA VAL A 248 46.66 21.76 -10.09
C VAL A 248 47.62 22.45 -11.05
N PHE A 249 47.74 23.77 -10.92
CA PHE A 249 48.83 24.52 -11.52
C PHE A 249 50.13 24.03 -10.86
N GLY A 250 50.91 23.26 -11.60
CA GLY A 250 52.27 22.93 -11.21
C GLY A 250 53.12 24.20 -11.21
N TYR A 251 53.61 24.59 -10.04
CA TYR A 251 54.72 25.53 -9.96
C TYR A 251 56.00 24.79 -10.31
N GLY A 252 56.65 25.24 -11.38
CA GLY A 252 58.00 24.80 -11.72
C GLY A 252 59.02 25.37 -10.75
N THR A 253 59.96 24.52 -10.37
CA THR A 253 61.38 24.85 -10.12
C THR A 253 62.20 23.67 -10.61
#